data_AF-A0AAW7B253-F1
#
_entry.id   AF-A0AAW7B253-F1
#
_cell.length_a   1.000
_cell.length_b   1.000
_cell.length_c   1.000
_cell.angle_alpha   90.00
_cell.angle_beta   90.00
_cell.angle_gamma   90.00
#
_symmetry.space_group_name_H-M   'P 1'
#
loop_
_entity.id
_entity.type
_entity.pdbx_description
1 polymer ?
#
loop_
_entity_poly.entity_id
_entity_poly.type
_entity_poly.pdbx_seq_one_letter_code
_entity_poly.pdbx_strand_id
1 'polypeptide(L)'
;MTKIEWCDITINPAVGCSKCYPGCDNCYAEKFAARLSKHPNQKIAAKYKGVVDEHGRWTGEFYEDFSCFEKLPKKPSWIFICSMGDFFHEKFLRQSSLIALVALILEHPEHTFFCLTKRPERMKIAFDWVYRNLEIEIGIDLFHGQPIPNLWLGVTVCNQAEADAKIPILLSTPAAKRFVSIEPMLSNINLSHRVLSDYSEKNFLSGELFIPGDCGTGSQTIPGKKLDWVICGGETGPGARPMHPDWVISLRDQCVDAGTPFFFKSWGEWTTEYTYTDAVSTPGAYLSGAPFARIGKRRTGRLIDGREWNEVPPC
;
A
#
# COMPACT_ATOMS: atom_id res chain seq x y z
N MET A 1 -8.54 7.86 -16.01
CA MET A 1 -7.33 8.27 -15.27
C MET A 1 -7.71 8.41 -13.81
N THR A 2 -6.95 7.79 -12.91
CA THR A 2 -7.23 7.82 -11.46
C THR A 2 -6.72 9.11 -10.80
N LYS A 3 -7.11 9.37 -9.55
CA LYS A 3 -6.54 10.42 -8.70
C LYS A 3 -5.43 9.90 -7.76
N ILE A 4 -5.05 8.64 -7.90
CA ILE A 4 -3.94 8.03 -7.18
C ILE A 4 -2.68 8.27 -8.00
N GLU A 5 -1.76 9.07 -7.47
CA GLU A 5 -0.70 9.73 -8.22
C GLU A 5 0.41 8.78 -8.70
N TRP A 6 0.46 7.56 -8.15
CA TRP A 6 1.51 6.57 -8.43
C TRP A 6 1.08 5.44 -9.38
N CYS A 7 -0.12 5.54 -9.98
CA CYS A 7 -0.58 4.63 -11.03
C CYS A 7 -1.42 5.35 -12.11
N ASP A 8 -1.54 4.76 -13.30
CA ASP A 8 -2.31 5.35 -14.40
C ASP A 8 -3.82 5.17 -14.23
N ILE A 9 -4.19 3.96 -13.80
CA ILE A 9 -5.59 3.55 -13.60
C ILE A 9 -5.74 2.63 -12.39
N THR A 10 -6.99 2.52 -11.95
CA THR A 10 -7.41 1.57 -10.92
C THR A 10 -8.50 0.66 -11.44
N ILE A 11 -8.43 -0.61 -11.10
CA ILE A 11 -9.51 -1.59 -11.31
C ILE A 11 -9.94 -2.16 -9.96
N ASN A 12 -11.18 -2.62 -9.85
CA ASN A 12 -11.75 -3.10 -8.59
C ASN A 12 -12.50 -4.41 -8.80
N PRO A 13 -11.79 -5.56 -8.90
CA PRO A 13 -12.44 -6.86 -8.87
C PRO A 13 -13.13 -7.13 -7.53
N ALA A 14 -12.69 -6.47 -6.46
CA ALA A 14 -13.34 -6.45 -5.15
C ALA A 14 -13.68 -5.02 -4.74
N VAL A 15 -14.93 -4.80 -4.32
CA VAL A 15 -15.37 -3.58 -3.63
C VAL A 15 -15.95 -3.99 -2.27
N GLY A 16 -15.43 -3.43 -1.18
CA GLY A 16 -15.77 -3.83 0.18
C GLY A 16 -14.52 -4.09 1.02
N CYS A 17 -14.65 -3.98 2.34
CA CYS A 17 -13.55 -4.24 3.29
C CYS A 17 -14.10 -4.39 4.72
N SER A 18 -13.22 -4.62 5.68
CA SER A 18 -13.44 -4.40 7.12
C SER A 18 -12.18 -3.78 7.73
N LYS A 19 -12.35 -2.95 8.78
CA LYS A 19 -11.24 -2.27 9.44
C LYS A 19 -10.39 -3.27 10.23
N CYS A 20 -9.07 -3.20 10.06
CA CYS A 20 -8.14 -4.16 10.69
C CYS A 20 -6.87 -3.52 11.29
N TYR A 21 -6.70 -2.20 11.19
CA TYR A 21 -5.53 -1.49 11.75
C TYR A 21 -5.80 0.03 11.90
N PRO A 22 -4.98 0.80 12.64
CA PRO A 22 -5.24 2.22 12.95
C PRO A 22 -5.34 3.15 11.74
N GLY A 23 -4.70 2.80 10.61
CA GLY A 23 -4.85 3.58 9.37
C GLY A 23 -6.24 3.46 8.71
N CYS A 24 -7.11 2.55 9.17
CA CYS A 24 -8.48 2.43 8.68
C CYS A 24 -9.48 3.40 9.31
N ASP A 25 -9.10 4.12 10.38
CA ASP A 25 -10.05 4.95 11.16
C ASP A 25 -10.77 5.98 10.28
N ASN A 26 -10.02 6.66 9.39
CA ASN A 26 -10.53 7.67 8.47
C ASN A 26 -10.52 7.23 6.99
N CYS A 27 -10.70 5.92 6.72
CA CYS A 27 -10.65 5.32 5.38
C CYS A 27 -11.40 6.14 4.31
N TYR A 28 -10.69 6.58 3.27
CA TYR A 28 -11.32 7.34 2.16
C TYR A 28 -12.31 6.47 1.38
N ALA A 29 -12.00 5.18 1.19
CA ALA A 29 -12.81 4.29 0.37
C ALA A 29 -14.19 4.05 0.99
N GLU A 30 -14.29 4.04 2.33
CA GLU A 30 -15.55 3.97 3.09
C GLU A 30 -16.46 5.16 2.73
N LYS A 31 -15.92 6.38 2.78
CA LYS A 31 -16.64 7.61 2.41
C LYS A 31 -17.06 7.61 0.93
N PHE A 32 -16.18 7.13 0.05
CA PHE A 32 -16.49 7.01 -1.37
C PHE A 32 -17.60 5.99 -1.62
N ALA A 33 -17.56 4.83 -0.96
CA ALA A 33 -18.58 3.80 -1.05
C ALA A 33 -19.94 4.29 -0.51
N ALA A 34 -19.96 4.97 0.63
CA ALA A 34 -21.16 5.60 1.18
C ALA A 34 -21.82 6.62 0.23
N ARG A 35 -20.99 7.36 -0.52
CA ARG A 35 -21.48 8.27 -1.55
C ARG A 35 -21.98 7.51 -2.78
N LEU A 36 -21.23 6.52 -3.25
CA LEU A 36 -21.52 5.79 -4.48
C LEU A 36 -22.69 4.81 -4.35
N SER A 37 -22.98 4.31 -3.14
CA SER A 37 -24.19 3.52 -2.86
C SER A 37 -25.48 4.32 -3.06
N LYS A 38 -25.40 5.66 -2.99
CA LYS A 38 -26.50 6.61 -3.22
C LYS A 38 -26.43 7.26 -4.60
N HIS A 39 -25.63 6.72 -5.52
CA HIS A 39 -25.43 7.34 -6.83
C HIS A 39 -26.70 7.23 -7.71
N PRO A 40 -27.12 8.28 -8.44
CA PRO A 40 -28.34 8.25 -9.27
C PRO A 40 -28.33 7.17 -10.36
N ASN A 41 -27.16 6.85 -10.91
CA ASN A 41 -26.99 5.72 -11.82
C ASN A 41 -27.02 4.39 -11.04
N GLN A 42 -28.10 3.63 -11.23
CA GLN A 42 -28.36 2.34 -10.58
C GLN A 42 -27.27 1.29 -10.82
N LYS A 43 -26.61 1.30 -11.99
CA LYS A 43 -25.50 0.37 -12.26
C LYS A 43 -24.27 0.66 -11.39
N ILE A 44 -24.06 1.93 -11.03
CA ILE A 44 -23.00 2.33 -10.11
C ILE A 44 -23.39 1.98 -8.67
N ALA A 45 -24.60 2.38 -8.25
CA ALA A 45 -25.09 2.11 -6.90
C ALA A 45 -25.13 0.61 -6.56
N ALA A 46 -25.50 -0.24 -7.53
CA ALA A 46 -25.54 -1.69 -7.37
C ALA A 46 -24.20 -2.29 -6.91
N LYS A 47 -23.07 -1.73 -7.34
CA LYS A 47 -21.72 -2.18 -6.92
C LYS A 47 -21.40 -1.92 -5.46
N TYR A 48 -22.17 -1.05 -4.81
CA TYR A 48 -21.98 -0.65 -3.42
C TYR A 48 -23.20 -1.02 -2.56
N LYS A 49 -24.12 -1.83 -3.08
CA LYS A 49 -25.27 -2.30 -2.32
C LYS A 49 -24.80 -3.28 -1.26
N GLY A 50 -25.09 -2.99 0.02
CA GLY A 50 -24.76 -3.87 1.15
C GLY A 50 -23.31 -3.85 1.61
N VAL A 51 -22.37 -3.26 0.84
CA VAL A 51 -20.96 -3.14 1.26
C VAL A 51 -20.76 -2.08 2.35
N VAL A 52 -21.69 -1.12 2.46
CA VAL A 52 -21.74 -0.12 3.53
C VAL A 52 -23.10 -0.12 4.21
N ASP A 53 -23.11 0.18 5.52
CA ASP A 53 -24.31 0.33 6.33
C ASP A 53 -24.97 1.71 6.15
N GLU A 54 -26.04 1.96 6.91
CA GLU A 54 -26.78 3.23 6.88
C GLU A 54 -25.96 4.45 7.32
N HIS A 55 -24.92 4.23 8.12
CA HIS A 55 -23.95 5.23 8.55
C HIS A 55 -22.77 5.38 7.57
N GLY A 56 -22.79 4.63 6.47
CA GLY A 56 -21.74 4.64 5.46
C GLY A 56 -20.47 3.93 5.89
N ARG A 57 -20.54 3.01 6.86
CA ARG A 57 -19.41 2.22 7.36
C ARG A 57 -19.34 0.88 6.65
N TRP A 58 -18.13 0.37 6.47
CA TRP A 58 -17.96 -0.96 5.88
C TRP A 58 -18.69 -2.05 6.67
N THR A 59 -19.47 -2.89 5.99
CA THR A 59 -20.18 -4.03 6.60
C THR A 59 -19.34 -5.30 6.65
N GLY A 60 -18.21 -5.34 5.92
CA GLY A 60 -17.45 -6.56 5.65
C GLY A 60 -17.98 -7.35 4.46
N GLU A 61 -19.10 -6.96 3.84
CA GLU A 61 -19.61 -7.59 2.63
C GLU A 61 -18.92 -7.05 1.37
N PHE A 62 -18.93 -7.85 0.32
CA PHE A 62 -18.19 -7.58 -0.91
C PHE A 62 -19.08 -7.65 -2.14
N TYR A 63 -18.77 -6.77 -3.09
CA TYR A 63 -19.19 -6.89 -4.47
C TYR A 63 -18.00 -7.34 -5.32
N GLU A 64 -18.20 -8.40 -6.11
CA GLU A 64 -17.20 -8.98 -7.02
C GLU A 64 -17.50 -8.57 -8.47
N ASP A 65 -16.48 -8.11 -9.19
CA ASP A 65 -16.61 -7.69 -10.60
C ASP A 65 -15.30 -7.79 -11.38
N PHE A 66 -15.00 -8.98 -11.90
CA PHE A 66 -13.84 -9.21 -12.76
C PHE A 66 -13.98 -8.62 -14.18
N SER A 67 -15.18 -8.16 -14.60
CA SER A 67 -15.36 -7.46 -15.89
C SER A 67 -14.60 -6.12 -15.96
N CYS A 68 -14.05 -5.66 -14.83
CA CYS A 68 -13.18 -4.49 -14.81
C CYS A 68 -11.89 -4.66 -15.64
N PHE A 69 -11.46 -5.89 -15.92
CA PHE A 69 -10.33 -6.20 -16.81
C PHE A 69 -10.66 -5.99 -18.30
N GLU A 70 -11.94 -6.02 -18.70
CA GLU A 70 -12.34 -5.72 -20.08
C GLU A 70 -12.12 -4.24 -20.47
N LYS A 71 -11.82 -3.38 -19.48
CA LYS A 71 -11.69 -1.93 -19.63
C LYS A 71 -10.24 -1.46 -19.55
N LEU A 72 -9.29 -2.39 -19.68
CA LEU A 72 -7.88 -2.06 -19.65
C LEU A 72 -7.46 -1.22 -20.87
N PRO A 73 -6.52 -0.28 -20.69
CA PRO A 73 -6.04 0.57 -21.77
C PRO A 73 -5.20 -0.24 -22.76
N LYS A 74 -5.23 0.10 -24.04
CA LYS A 74 -4.39 -0.57 -25.05
C LYS A 74 -2.88 -0.30 -24.90
N LYS A 75 -2.50 0.77 -24.22
CA LYS A 75 -1.10 1.15 -24.00
C LYS A 75 -0.57 0.53 -22.71
N PRO A 76 0.73 0.17 -22.64
CA PRO A 76 1.36 -0.20 -21.37
C PRO A 76 1.03 0.83 -20.29
N SER A 77 0.58 0.33 -19.13
CA SER A 77 0.02 1.16 -18.06
C SER A 77 0.27 0.51 -16.71
N TRP A 78 0.33 1.37 -15.69
CA TRP A 78 0.48 1.00 -14.29
C TRP A 78 -0.91 0.88 -13.65
N ILE A 79 -1.32 -0.33 -13.25
CA ILE A 79 -2.69 -0.66 -12.86
C ILE A 79 -2.78 -1.06 -11.39
N PHE A 80 -3.38 -0.21 -10.57
CA PHE A 80 -3.63 -0.55 -9.17
C PHE A 80 -4.92 -1.35 -9.00
N ILE A 81 -4.80 -2.55 -8.42
CA ILE A 81 -5.90 -3.47 -8.16
C ILE A 81 -6.50 -3.20 -6.79
N CYS A 82 -7.83 -3.11 -6.73
CA CYS A 82 -8.63 -2.98 -5.50
C CYS A 82 -8.42 -1.68 -4.70
N SER A 83 -8.41 -0.54 -5.39
CA SER A 83 -8.46 0.79 -4.75
C SER A 83 -9.70 1.05 -3.86
N MET A 84 -10.75 0.23 -3.97
CA MET A 84 -12.02 0.35 -3.24
C MET A 84 -12.31 -0.88 -2.36
N GLY A 85 -11.29 -1.69 -2.08
CA GLY A 85 -11.43 -2.87 -1.22
C GLY A 85 -10.09 -3.46 -0.77
N ASP A 86 -10.10 -4.72 -0.36
CA ASP A 86 -8.90 -5.50 -0.09
C ASP A 86 -9.10 -6.91 -0.68
N PHE A 87 -8.35 -7.22 -1.75
CA PHE A 87 -8.48 -8.50 -2.46
C PHE A 87 -8.19 -9.70 -1.55
N PHE A 88 -7.34 -9.53 -0.53
CA PHE A 88 -6.94 -10.62 0.35
C PHE A 88 -7.80 -10.73 1.60
N HIS A 89 -8.93 -10.00 1.66
CA HIS A 89 -9.90 -10.10 2.74
C HIS A 89 -10.50 -11.50 2.86
N GLU A 90 -10.72 -11.96 4.09
CA GLU A 90 -11.19 -13.30 4.41
C GLU A 90 -12.55 -13.68 3.81
N LYS A 91 -13.47 -12.72 3.74
CA LYS A 91 -14.78 -12.88 3.06
C LYS A 91 -14.72 -12.82 1.52
N PHE A 92 -13.65 -12.28 0.94
CA PHE A 92 -13.53 -12.13 -0.52
C PHE A 92 -12.64 -13.21 -1.13
N LEU A 93 -11.42 -13.35 -0.61
CA LEU A 93 -10.39 -14.23 -1.16
C LEU A 93 -10.83 -15.69 -1.12
N ARG A 94 -11.11 -16.22 -2.31
CA ARG A 94 -11.37 -17.63 -2.60
C ARG A 94 -10.37 -18.10 -3.64
N GLN A 95 -10.17 -19.42 -3.71
CA GLN A 95 -9.28 -20.02 -4.71
C GLN A 95 -9.70 -19.64 -6.14
N SER A 96 -11.00 -19.66 -6.45
CA SER A 96 -11.53 -19.26 -7.76
C SER A 96 -11.20 -17.81 -8.12
N SER A 97 -11.39 -16.87 -7.18
CA SER A 97 -11.13 -15.45 -7.40
C SER A 97 -9.62 -15.20 -7.56
N LEU A 98 -8.77 -15.91 -6.81
CA LEU A 98 -7.31 -15.86 -6.94
C LEU A 98 -6.83 -16.39 -8.30
N ILE A 99 -7.36 -17.53 -8.75
CA ILE A 99 -7.07 -18.09 -10.08
C ILE A 99 -7.47 -17.10 -11.17
N ALA A 100 -8.69 -16.55 -11.10
CA ALA A 100 -9.18 -15.57 -12.06
C ALA A 100 -8.27 -14.33 -12.11
N LEU A 101 -7.87 -13.81 -10.94
CA LEU A 101 -6.95 -12.67 -10.88
C LEU A 101 -5.62 -12.97 -11.57
N VAL A 102 -5.00 -14.11 -11.24
CA VAL A 102 -3.70 -14.49 -11.80
C VAL A 102 -3.79 -14.72 -13.31
N ALA A 103 -4.81 -15.44 -13.79
CA ALA A 103 -5.02 -15.69 -15.21
C ALA A 103 -5.15 -14.37 -15.99
N LEU A 104 -5.99 -13.45 -15.52
CA LEU A 104 -6.19 -12.15 -16.17
C LEU A 104 -4.92 -11.28 -16.16
N ILE A 105 -4.10 -11.34 -15.11
CA ILE A 105 -2.81 -10.64 -15.08
C ILE A 105 -1.84 -11.20 -16.13
N LEU A 106 -1.81 -12.52 -16.31
CA LEU A 106 -0.93 -13.20 -17.25
C LEU A 106 -1.37 -13.01 -18.71
N GLU A 107 -2.66 -12.80 -18.96
CA GLU A 107 -3.20 -12.43 -20.27
C GLU A 107 -2.80 -11.00 -20.71
N HIS A 108 -2.32 -10.16 -19.78
CA HIS A 108 -1.96 -8.76 -20.01
C HIS A 108 -0.52 -8.43 -19.61
N PRO A 109 0.50 -9.07 -20.23
CA PRO A 109 1.91 -8.87 -19.89
C PRO A 109 2.44 -7.46 -20.19
N GLU A 110 1.75 -6.69 -21.03
CA GLU A 110 2.09 -5.30 -21.37
C GLU A 110 1.83 -4.30 -20.22
N HIS A 111 1.11 -4.72 -19.18
CA HIS A 111 0.78 -3.89 -18.04
C HIS A 111 1.53 -4.29 -16.78
N THR A 112 1.79 -3.34 -15.90
CA THR A 112 2.30 -3.61 -14.56
C THR A 112 1.16 -3.48 -13.56
N PHE A 113 0.91 -4.55 -12.80
CA PHE A 113 -0.16 -4.62 -11.81
C PHE A 113 0.36 -4.46 -10.38
N PHE A 114 -0.36 -3.70 -9.57
CA PHE A 114 -0.06 -3.50 -8.14
C PHE A 114 -1.17 -4.09 -7.29
N CYS A 115 -0.82 -5.00 -6.39
CA CYS A 115 -1.70 -5.49 -5.34
C CYS A 115 -1.23 -4.96 -4.00
N LEU A 116 -2.08 -4.18 -3.31
CA LEU A 116 -1.78 -3.61 -2.00
C LEU A 116 -2.78 -4.15 -0.97
N THR A 117 -2.30 -4.65 0.16
CA THR A 117 -3.17 -5.22 1.21
C THR A 117 -2.81 -4.78 2.61
N LYS A 118 -3.75 -4.96 3.54
CA LYS A 118 -3.52 -4.84 5.00
C LYS A 118 -3.42 -6.20 5.68
N ARG A 119 -3.53 -7.31 4.92
CA ARG A 119 -3.61 -8.71 5.38
C ARG A 119 -2.50 -9.56 4.74
N PRO A 120 -1.22 -9.29 5.02
CA PRO A 120 -0.10 -9.93 4.34
C PRO A 120 -0.03 -11.45 4.56
N GLU A 121 -0.54 -11.96 5.68
CA GLU A 121 -0.59 -13.40 5.98
C GLU A 121 -1.42 -14.13 4.91
N ARG A 122 -2.59 -13.56 4.57
CA ARG A 122 -3.49 -14.13 3.57
C ARG A 122 -2.92 -14.01 2.17
N MET A 123 -2.28 -12.88 1.86
CA MET A 123 -1.53 -12.71 0.60
C MET A 123 -0.41 -13.74 0.49
N LYS A 124 0.37 -13.97 1.55
CA LYS A 124 1.43 -14.98 1.55
C LYS A 124 0.87 -16.38 1.31
N ILE A 125 -0.16 -16.79 2.04
CA ILE A 125 -0.80 -18.10 1.86
C ILE A 125 -1.31 -18.27 0.42
N ALA A 126 -1.96 -17.24 -0.12
CA ALA A 126 -2.46 -17.23 -1.50
C ALA A 126 -1.33 -17.43 -2.51
N PHE A 127 -0.25 -16.64 -2.40
CA PHE A 127 0.85 -16.72 -3.36
C PHE A 127 1.70 -17.98 -3.18
N ASP A 128 1.93 -18.46 -1.95
CA ASP A 128 2.56 -19.76 -1.71
C ASP A 128 1.76 -20.89 -2.39
N TRP A 129 0.42 -20.83 -2.34
CA TRP A 129 -0.43 -21.79 -3.03
C TRP A 129 -0.32 -21.67 -4.55
N VAL A 130 -0.40 -20.45 -5.10
CA VAL A 130 -0.22 -20.12 -6.52
C VAL A 130 1.05 -20.77 -7.07
N TYR A 131 2.21 -20.48 -6.47
CA TYR A 131 3.50 -20.97 -6.97
C TYR A 131 3.75 -22.46 -6.74
N ARG A 132 2.91 -23.14 -5.93
CA ARG A 132 2.98 -24.59 -5.73
C ARG A 132 2.03 -25.38 -6.64
N ASN A 133 0.94 -24.78 -7.12
CA ASN A 133 -0.19 -25.52 -7.69
C ASN A 133 -0.65 -25.04 -9.08
N LEU A 134 -0.28 -23.84 -9.55
CA LEU A 134 -0.86 -23.31 -10.79
C LEU A 134 -0.49 -24.10 -12.05
N GLU A 135 0.69 -24.71 -12.11
CA GLU A 135 1.04 -25.58 -13.25
C GLU A 135 0.03 -26.73 -13.40
N ILE A 136 -0.40 -27.30 -12.26
CA ILE A 136 -1.33 -28.43 -12.20
C ILE A 136 -2.78 -27.99 -12.44
N GLU A 137 -3.19 -26.85 -11.88
CA GLU A 137 -4.60 -26.41 -11.88
C GLU A 137 -5.01 -25.67 -13.16
N ILE A 138 -4.09 -24.96 -13.81
CA ILE A 138 -4.41 -24.11 -14.97
C ILE A 138 -3.51 -24.31 -16.20
N GLY A 139 -2.57 -25.28 -16.15
CA GLY A 139 -1.69 -25.57 -17.29
C GLY A 139 -0.77 -24.41 -17.66
N ILE A 140 -0.55 -23.46 -16.75
CA ILE A 140 0.38 -22.35 -16.93
C ILE A 140 1.72 -22.78 -16.36
N ASP A 141 2.69 -22.99 -17.23
CA ASP A 141 4.10 -23.17 -16.85
C ASP A 141 4.63 -21.83 -16.33
N LEU A 142 4.50 -21.62 -15.01
CA LEU A 142 5.25 -20.59 -14.29
C LEU A 142 6.71 -21.06 -14.20
N PHE A 143 7.39 -21.03 -15.35
CA PHE A 143 8.74 -21.55 -15.57
C PHE A 143 9.61 -21.40 -14.31
N HIS A 144 10.06 -22.54 -13.78
CA HIS A 144 11.13 -22.65 -12.78
C HIS A 144 10.88 -21.94 -11.43
N GLY A 145 9.63 -21.70 -11.03
CA GLY A 145 9.31 -21.11 -9.72
C GLY A 145 9.61 -19.61 -9.62
N GLN A 146 9.72 -18.92 -10.76
CA GLN A 146 9.89 -17.47 -10.79
C GLN A 146 8.58 -16.73 -10.45
N PRO A 147 8.64 -15.60 -9.72
CA PRO A 147 7.47 -14.77 -9.50
C PRO A 147 6.86 -14.22 -10.79
N ILE A 148 5.54 -13.97 -10.80
CA ILE A 148 4.82 -13.33 -11.92
C ILE A 148 5.47 -11.94 -12.18
N PRO A 149 6.11 -11.72 -13.34
CA PRO A 149 7.02 -10.58 -13.53
C PRO A 149 6.28 -9.23 -13.54
N ASN A 150 5.05 -9.22 -14.03
CA ASN A 150 4.23 -8.03 -14.16
C ASN A 150 3.28 -7.79 -12.97
N LEU A 151 3.46 -8.51 -11.85
CA LEU A 151 2.67 -8.36 -10.63
C LEU A 151 3.54 -7.98 -9.43
N TRP A 152 3.31 -6.78 -8.90
CA TRP A 152 3.98 -6.25 -7.74
C TRP A 152 3.08 -6.36 -6.51
N LEU A 153 3.65 -6.82 -5.40
CA LEU A 153 2.92 -7.04 -4.15
C LEU A 153 3.34 -6.02 -3.11
N GLY A 154 2.38 -5.52 -2.34
CA GLY A 154 2.68 -4.54 -1.31
C GLY A 154 1.76 -4.60 -0.11
N VAL A 155 2.24 -3.97 0.96
CA VAL A 155 1.50 -3.85 2.23
C VAL A 155 1.29 -2.40 2.60
N THR A 156 0.13 -2.10 3.20
CA THR A 156 -0.12 -0.81 3.83
C THR A 156 0.26 -0.88 5.31
N VAL A 157 1.06 0.10 5.77
CA VAL A 157 1.46 0.29 7.17
C VAL A 157 1.21 1.74 7.56
N CYS A 158 1.08 2.04 8.85
CA CYS A 158 0.87 3.41 9.31
C CYS A 158 1.76 3.84 10.48
N ASN A 159 2.48 2.90 11.10
CA ASN A 159 3.39 3.13 12.20
C ASN A 159 4.45 2.03 12.24
N GLN A 160 5.42 2.13 13.17
CA GLN A 160 6.50 1.16 13.29
C GLN A 160 6.01 -0.27 13.58
N ALA A 161 5.04 -0.44 14.49
CA ALA A 161 4.53 -1.76 14.86
C ALA A 161 3.91 -2.49 13.67
N GLU A 162 3.17 -1.78 12.82
CA GLU A 162 2.62 -2.31 11.57
C GLU A 162 3.71 -2.65 10.55
N ALA A 163 4.75 -1.82 10.46
CA ALA A 163 5.90 -2.07 9.59
C ALA A 163 6.63 -3.36 9.99
N ASP A 164 6.92 -3.51 11.29
CA ASP A 164 7.60 -4.68 11.85
C ASP A 164 6.79 -5.96 11.70
N ALA A 165 5.47 -5.90 11.87
CA ALA A 165 4.61 -7.06 11.73
C ALA A 165 4.45 -7.49 10.26
N LYS A 166 4.27 -6.54 9.34
CA LYS A 166 3.79 -6.84 7.97
C LYS A 166 4.89 -6.96 6.93
N ILE A 167 5.96 -6.17 7.04
CA ILE A 167 7.03 -6.15 6.03
C ILE A 167 7.80 -7.48 5.99
N PRO A 168 8.17 -8.13 7.11
CA PRO A 168 8.82 -9.44 7.06
C PRO A 168 7.98 -10.50 6.33
N ILE A 169 6.65 -10.47 6.50
CA ILE A 169 5.74 -11.36 5.79
C ILE A 169 5.80 -11.08 4.28
N LEU A 170 5.70 -9.82 3.86
CA LEU A 170 5.85 -9.42 2.45
C LEU A 170 7.19 -9.84 1.85
N LEU A 171 8.30 -9.65 2.59
CA LEU A 171 9.63 -10.07 2.15
C LEU A 171 9.70 -11.59 1.98
N SER A 172 9.02 -12.36 2.83
CA SER A 172 8.93 -13.82 2.70
C SER A 172 8.04 -14.27 1.53
N THR A 173 7.05 -13.47 1.11
CA THR A 173 6.15 -13.78 -0.02
C THR A 173 6.90 -13.78 -1.36
N PRO A 174 6.69 -14.76 -2.25
CA PRO A 174 7.24 -14.72 -3.60
C PRO A 174 6.58 -13.59 -4.42
N ALA A 175 7.39 -12.68 -4.94
CA ALA A 175 6.95 -11.47 -5.64
C ALA A 175 8.08 -10.97 -6.54
N ALA A 176 7.72 -10.46 -7.73
CA ALA A 176 8.68 -9.86 -8.66
C ALA A 176 9.22 -8.54 -8.08
N LYS A 177 8.32 -7.71 -7.54
CA LYS A 177 8.68 -6.54 -6.72
C LYS A 177 7.81 -6.43 -5.47
N ARG A 178 8.38 -5.80 -4.45
CA ARG A 178 7.77 -5.57 -3.14
C ARG A 178 7.73 -4.09 -2.84
N PHE A 179 6.57 -3.57 -2.48
CA PHE A 179 6.43 -2.18 -2.10
C PHE A 179 5.70 -2.01 -0.78
N VAL A 180 5.99 -0.91 -0.09
CA VAL A 180 5.24 -0.50 1.11
C VAL A 180 4.57 0.84 0.84
N SER A 181 3.30 0.93 1.20
CA SER A 181 2.56 2.20 1.20
C SER A 181 2.31 2.62 2.65
N ILE A 182 2.93 3.72 3.04
CA ILE A 182 2.83 4.34 4.36
C ILE A 182 1.80 5.47 4.27
N GLU A 183 0.54 5.08 4.13
CA GLU A 183 -0.57 5.98 3.82
C GLU A 183 -1.83 5.60 4.62
N PRO A 184 -2.16 6.34 5.69
CA PRO A 184 -1.44 7.50 6.22
C PRO A 184 -0.20 7.11 7.04
N MET A 185 0.84 7.95 7.03
CA MET A 185 1.91 7.88 8.03
C MET A 185 1.47 8.54 9.34
N LEU A 186 1.36 7.74 10.41
CA LEU A 186 0.85 8.15 11.72
C LEU A 186 1.92 8.19 12.81
N SER A 187 3.12 7.70 12.54
CA SER A 187 4.29 7.84 13.41
C SER A 187 5.57 7.85 12.58
N ASN A 188 6.69 8.19 13.22
CA ASN A 188 8.00 7.89 12.66
C ASN A 188 8.13 6.38 12.37
N ILE A 189 8.82 6.04 11.27
CA ILE A 189 9.10 4.66 10.87
C ILE A 189 10.57 4.59 10.45
N ASN A 190 11.29 3.65 11.04
CA ASN A 190 12.60 3.21 10.63
C ASN A 190 12.45 1.88 9.91
N LEU A 191 12.90 1.82 8.65
CA LEU A 191 12.95 0.63 7.81
C LEU A 191 14.36 0.00 7.79
N SER A 192 15.35 0.69 8.34
CA SER A 192 16.70 0.21 8.56
C SER A 192 16.82 -0.48 9.93
N HIS A 193 17.76 -1.44 10.05
CA HIS A 193 18.15 -2.07 11.32
C HIS A 193 16.96 -2.60 12.17
N ARG A 194 16.23 -3.59 11.66
CA ARG A 194 15.07 -4.20 12.32
C ARG A 194 15.41 -5.56 12.92
N VAL A 195 15.22 -5.70 14.23
CA VAL A 195 15.41 -6.98 14.93
C VAL A 195 14.32 -7.96 14.49
N LEU A 196 14.71 -9.05 13.82
CA LEU A 196 13.80 -10.10 13.32
C LEU A 196 13.67 -11.30 14.28
N SER A 197 14.70 -11.51 15.08
CA SER A 197 14.78 -12.52 16.14
C SER A 197 15.73 -11.99 17.21
N ASP A 198 15.88 -12.69 18.34
CA ASP A 198 16.70 -12.28 19.49
C ASP A 198 18.14 -11.85 19.15
N TYR A 199 18.62 -12.13 17.94
CA TYR A 199 19.99 -11.88 17.52
C TYR A 199 20.13 -11.26 16.13
N SER A 200 19.17 -11.41 15.20
CA SER A 200 19.36 -10.97 13.81
C SER A 200 18.71 -9.61 13.49
N GLU A 201 19.45 -8.74 12.80
CA GLU A 201 18.95 -7.45 12.32
C GLU A 201 18.84 -7.44 10.81
N LYS A 202 17.72 -6.96 10.29
CA LYS A 202 17.51 -6.79 8.86
C LYS A 202 17.26 -5.34 8.50
N ASN A 203 17.98 -4.86 7.49
CA ASN A 203 17.61 -3.63 6.80
C ASN A 203 16.58 -3.97 5.71
N PHE A 204 15.36 -3.44 5.81
CA PHE A 204 14.29 -3.73 4.84
C PHE A 204 14.52 -3.04 3.49
N LEU A 205 15.35 -2.00 3.43
CA LEU A 205 15.65 -1.21 2.23
C LEU A 205 16.86 -1.75 1.48
N SER A 206 17.99 -1.99 2.16
CA SER A 206 19.19 -2.56 1.52
C SER A 206 19.07 -4.08 1.31
N GLY A 207 18.26 -4.75 2.14
CA GLY A 207 18.09 -6.21 2.14
C GLY A 207 19.11 -6.93 3.01
N GLU A 208 20.11 -6.23 3.53
CA GLU A 208 21.16 -6.78 4.39
C GLU A 208 20.57 -7.43 5.64
N LEU A 209 21.03 -8.64 5.94
CA LEU A 209 20.73 -9.37 7.16
C LEU A 209 22.04 -9.53 7.95
N PHE A 210 22.11 -8.86 9.08
CA PHE A 210 23.18 -9.01 10.05
C PHE A 210 22.88 -10.18 10.99
N ILE A 211 23.85 -11.09 11.09
CA ILE A 211 23.83 -12.27 11.95
C ILE A 211 25.02 -12.13 12.90
N PRO A 212 24.79 -11.97 14.21
CA PRO A 212 25.88 -11.89 15.17
C PRO A 212 26.58 -13.25 15.25
N GLY A 213 27.88 -13.22 15.52
CA GLY A 213 28.65 -14.42 15.79
C GLY A 213 28.41 -14.91 17.22
N ASP A 214 28.67 -16.20 17.43
CA ASP A 214 28.72 -16.83 18.75
C ASP A 214 30.16 -16.83 19.29
N CYS A 215 30.38 -17.42 20.47
CA CYS A 215 31.72 -17.55 21.04
C CYS A 215 32.67 -18.33 20.10
N GLY A 216 33.51 -17.59 19.39
CA GLY A 216 34.50 -18.13 18.45
C GLY A 216 34.15 -18.00 16.97
N THR A 217 32.98 -17.44 16.61
CA THR A 217 32.61 -17.11 15.23
C THR A 217 32.44 -15.59 15.05
N GLY A 218 32.87 -15.06 13.91
CA GLY A 218 32.67 -13.64 13.57
C GLY A 218 31.23 -13.36 13.14
N SER A 219 30.76 -12.13 13.34
CA SER A 219 29.49 -11.67 12.77
C SER A 219 29.52 -11.69 11.25
N GLN A 220 28.37 -11.91 10.62
CA GLN A 220 28.22 -11.95 9.17
C GLN A 220 27.09 -11.02 8.72
N THR A 221 27.28 -10.38 7.57
CA THR A 221 26.22 -9.66 6.86
C THR A 221 25.99 -10.37 5.54
N ILE A 222 24.77 -10.86 5.32
CA ILE A 222 24.41 -11.53 4.08
C ILE A 222 23.35 -10.75 3.30
N PRO A 223 23.41 -10.72 1.96
CA PRO A 223 22.35 -10.15 1.14
C PRO A 223 21.04 -10.91 1.32
N GLY A 224 19.92 -10.20 1.32
CA GLY A 224 18.59 -10.77 1.40
C GLY A 224 17.58 -9.98 0.59
N LYS A 225 16.32 -10.45 0.60
CA LYS A 225 15.20 -9.73 -0.03
C LYS A 225 15.02 -8.36 0.60
N LYS A 226 14.62 -7.39 -0.21
CA LYS A 226 14.41 -5.99 0.17
C LYS A 226 13.08 -5.45 -0.37
N LEU A 227 12.73 -4.24 0.07
CA LEU A 227 11.70 -3.42 -0.54
C LEU A 227 12.26 -2.77 -1.81
N ASP A 228 11.47 -2.83 -2.87
CA ASP A 228 11.79 -2.22 -4.15
C ASP A 228 11.23 -0.79 -4.25
N TRP A 229 10.23 -0.43 -3.44
CA TRP A 229 9.59 0.88 -3.47
C TRP A 229 8.95 1.26 -2.13
N VAL A 230 9.10 2.53 -1.76
CA VAL A 230 8.46 3.13 -0.59
C VAL A 230 7.58 4.29 -1.03
N ILE A 231 6.29 4.22 -0.71
CA ILE A 231 5.31 5.27 -0.94
C ILE A 231 4.92 5.87 0.41
N CYS A 232 4.90 7.20 0.54
CA CYS A 232 4.51 7.88 1.77
C CYS A 232 3.51 9.01 1.51
N GLY A 233 2.57 9.20 2.43
CA GLY A 233 1.64 10.33 2.38
C GLY A 233 0.86 10.54 3.68
N GLY A 234 0.49 11.80 3.91
CA GLY A 234 -0.38 12.20 5.01
C GLY A 234 -1.85 11.85 4.76
N GLU A 235 -2.64 11.86 5.83
CA GLU A 235 -4.07 11.53 5.77
C GLU A 235 -4.89 12.64 5.09
N THR A 236 -5.94 12.27 4.36
CA THR A 236 -6.80 13.21 3.62
C THR A 236 -8.27 13.08 4.00
N GLY A 237 -9.03 14.16 3.81
CA GLY A 237 -10.46 14.23 4.05
C GLY A 237 -10.87 14.62 5.48
N PRO A 238 -12.17 14.53 5.80
CA PRO A 238 -12.69 14.84 7.14
C PRO A 238 -12.05 13.96 8.21
N GLY A 239 -11.53 14.56 9.28
CA GLY A 239 -10.88 13.85 10.39
C GLY A 239 -9.42 13.46 10.14
N ALA A 240 -8.81 13.90 9.03
CA ALA A 240 -7.40 13.64 8.75
C ALA A 240 -6.51 13.97 9.96
N ARG A 241 -5.59 13.07 10.29
CA ARG A 241 -4.56 13.26 11.32
C ARG A 241 -3.32 13.92 10.71
N PRO A 242 -2.62 14.81 11.46
CA PRO A 242 -1.37 15.42 11.00
C PRO A 242 -0.23 14.40 10.93
N MET A 243 0.71 14.63 10.01
CA MET A 243 1.94 13.87 9.84
C MET A 243 3.12 14.80 10.09
N HIS A 244 4.04 14.42 10.96
CA HIS A 244 5.18 15.28 11.29
C HIS A 244 6.20 15.34 10.13
N PRO A 245 6.71 16.52 9.75
CA PRO A 245 7.74 16.66 8.71
C PRO A 245 8.97 15.77 8.91
N ASP A 246 9.53 15.76 10.12
CA ASP A 246 10.70 14.93 10.45
C ASP A 246 10.51 13.45 10.14
N TRP A 247 9.28 12.93 10.24
CA TRP A 247 9.00 11.51 9.99
C TRP A 247 9.19 11.18 8.50
N VAL A 248 8.62 11.99 7.61
CA VAL A 248 8.73 11.76 6.17
C VAL A 248 10.12 12.13 5.65
N ILE A 249 10.76 13.15 6.22
CA ILE A 249 12.15 13.52 5.92
C ILE A 249 13.10 12.36 6.29
N SER A 250 12.98 11.83 7.51
CA SER A 250 13.74 10.65 7.95
C SER A 250 13.50 9.44 7.04
N LEU A 251 12.25 9.14 6.68
CA LEU A 251 11.93 8.01 5.81
C LEU A 251 12.54 8.15 4.41
N ARG A 252 12.47 9.35 3.84
CA ARG A 252 13.07 9.70 2.56
C ARG A 252 14.58 9.52 2.61
N ASP A 253 15.25 10.03 3.63
CA ASP A 253 16.71 9.93 3.77
C ASP A 253 17.15 8.46 3.89
N GLN A 254 16.43 7.65 4.67
CA GLN A 254 16.65 6.20 4.71
C GLN A 254 16.57 5.55 3.30
N CYS A 255 15.60 5.96 2.48
CA CYS A 255 15.43 5.45 1.12
C CYS A 255 16.56 5.90 0.19
N VAL A 256 16.95 7.17 0.26
CA VAL A 256 18.07 7.74 -0.51
C VAL A 256 19.37 7.01 -0.18
N ASP A 257 19.67 6.86 1.11
CA ASP A 257 20.89 6.20 1.59
C ASP A 257 20.98 4.74 1.12
N ALA A 258 19.83 4.04 1.06
CA ALA A 258 19.76 2.66 0.59
C ALA A 258 19.64 2.52 -0.95
N GLY A 259 19.44 3.63 -1.68
CA GLY A 259 19.14 3.60 -3.11
C GLY A 259 17.79 2.94 -3.45
N THR A 260 16.82 2.98 -2.52
CA THR A 260 15.46 2.47 -2.73
C THR A 260 14.56 3.60 -3.26
N PRO A 261 13.85 3.41 -4.39
CA PRO A 261 12.92 4.39 -4.92
C PRO A 261 11.92 4.90 -3.86
N PHE A 262 11.81 6.22 -3.75
CA PHE A 262 10.88 6.90 -2.84
C PHE A 262 9.86 7.77 -3.57
N PHE A 263 8.57 7.53 -3.29
CA PHE A 263 7.46 8.33 -3.78
C PHE A 263 6.75 9.05 -2.63
N PHE A 264 6.77 10.38 -2.65
CA PHE A 264 5.99 11.19 -1.71
C PHE A 264 4.72 11.71 -2.35
N LYS A 265 3.58 11.21 -1.90
CA LYS A 265 2.28 11.56 -2.49
C LYS A 265 1.81 12.96 -2.11
N SER A 266 1.71 13.25 -0.81
CA SER A 266 1.27 14.55 -0.31
C SER A 266 1.39 14.64 1.21
N TRP A 267 1.40 15.87 1.72
CA TRP A 267 1.33 16.17 3.17
C TRP A 267 -0.02 15.85 3.82
N GLY A 268 -1.06 15.53 3.04
CA GLY A 268 -2.42 15.38 3.57
C GLY A 268 -3.07 16.75 3.83
N GLU A 269 -3.91 16.88 4.85
CA GLU A 269 -4.65 18.13 5.12
C GLU A 269 -3.87 19.19 5.94
N TRP A 270 -2.68 18.85 6.46
CA TRP A 270 -1.99 19.63 7.51
C TRP A 270 -0.62 20.14 7.07
N THR A 271 -0.20 21.28 7.64
CA THR A 271 1.13 21.86 7.48
C THR A 271 1.65 22.45 8.80
N THR A 272 2.97 22.45 8.97
CA THR A 272 3.70 23.24 10.00
C THR A 272 4.04 24.65 9.50
N GLU A 273 4.07 24.86 8.18
CA GLU A 273 4.36 26.14 7.55
C GLU A 273 3.04 26.83 7.19
N TYR A 274 2.55 27.70 8.07
CA TYR A 274 1.31 28.46 7.85
C TYR A 274 1.43 29.91 8.30
N THR A 275 0.72 30.80 7.60
CA THR A 275 0.50 32.18 8.06
C THR A 275 -0.78 32.27 8.88
N TYR A 276 -0.96 33.34 9.66
CA TYR A 276 -2.17 33.55 10.46
C TYR A 276 -3.44 33.61 9.60
N THR A 277 -3.33 34.10 8.35
CA THR A 277 -4.43 34.10 7.37
C THR A 277 -4.76 32.71 6.83
N ASP A 278 -3.83 31.75 6.93
CA ASP A 278 -4.04 30.36 6.51
C ASP A 278 -4.67 29.52 7.62
N ALA A 279 -4.41 29.86 8.88
CA ALA A 279 -4.89 29.16 10.07
C ALA A 279 -6.42 29.25 10.28
N VAL A 280 -7.11 30.08 9.48
CA VAL A 280 -8.54 30.42 9.61
C VAL A 280 -9.47 29.20 9.54
N SER A 281 -9.01 28.04 9.06
CA SER A 281 -9.83 26.82 9.01
C SER A 281 -9.78 25.91 10.24
N THR A 282 -8.71 25.89 11.05
CA THR A 282 -8.64 25.33 12.42
C THR A 282 -7.20 25.43 12.94
N PRO A 283 -6.88 26.38 13.85
CA PRO A 283 -5.68 26.28 14.68
C PRO A 283 -5.87 25.17 15.72
N GLY A 284 -4.85 24.36 16.01
CA GLY A 284 -4.79 23.67 17.29
C GLY A 284 -4.53 22.16 17.31
N ALA A 285 -4.10 21.54 16.20
CA ALA A 285 -3.48 20.23 16.33
C ALA A 285 -2.02 20.41 16.79
N TYR A 286 -1.64 19.72 17.85
CA TYR A 286 -0.25 19.61 18.28
C TYR A 286 0.20 18.17 18.07
N LEU A 287 1.34 18.02 17.42
CA LEU A 287 2.00 16.73 17.25
C LEU A 287 3.45 16.90 17.66
N SER A 288 3.90 16.13 18.65
CA SER A 288 5.25 16.25 19.23
C SER A 288 5.59 17.69 19.71
N GLY A 289 4.59 18.45 20.16
CA GLY A 289 4.76 19.84 20.60
C GLY A 289 4.81 20.89 19.49
N ALA A 290 4.82 20.48 18.21
CA ALA A 290 4.75 21.40 17.08
C ALA A 290 3.28 21.74 16.74
N PRO A 291 2.95 23.02 16.47
CA PRO A 291 1.61 23.42 16.05
C PRO A 291 1.39 23.12 14.57
N PHE A 292 0.19 22.63 14.25
CA PHE A 292 -0.25 22.37 12.88
C PHE A 292 -1.52 23.16 12.56
N ALA A 293 -1.59 23.62 11.31
CA ALA A 293 -2.80 24.20 10.73
C ALA A 293 -3.38 23.28 9.65
N ARG A 294 -4.70 23.11 9.68
CA ARG A 294 -5.41 22.37 8.64
C ARG A 294 -5.78 23.31 7.51
N ILE A 295 -5.06 23.24 6.39
CA ILE A 295 -5.23 24.17 5.27
C ILE A 295 -5.74 23.51 4.00
N GLY A 296 -5.86 22.18 3.97
CA GLY A 296 -6.40 21.44 2.82
C GLY A 296 -5.33 20.81 1.94
N LYS A 297 -5.53 19.57 1.47
CA LYS A 297 -4.58 18.82 0.58
C LYS A 297 -4.02 19.66 -0.58
N ARG A 298 -4.87 20.44 -1.24
CA ARG A 298 -4.45 21.23 -2.41
C ARG A 298 -3.41 22.28 -2.06
N ARG A 299 -3.49 22.85 -0.85
CA ARG A 299 -2.63 23.95 -0.40
C ARG A 299 -1.36 23.44 0.26
N THR A 300 -1.42 22.31 0.98
CA THR A 300 -0.25 21.67 1.57
C THR A 300 0.70 21.11 0.53
N GLY A 301 0.18 20.65 -0.62
CA GLY A 301 1.00 20.19 -1.74
C GLY A 301 1.78 18.90 -1.44
N ARG A 302 2.90 18.71 -2.13
CA ARG A 302 3.70 17.48 -2.09
C ARG A 302 5.21 17.70 -2.28
N LEU A 303 5.70 18.87 -1.92
CA LEU A 303 7.13 19.18 -1.98
C LEU A 303 7.79 18.80 -0.66
N ILE A 304 8.96 18.19 -0.72
CA ILE A 304 9.89 18.05 0.40
C ILE A 304 11.21 18.67 -0.07
N ASP A 305 11.73 19.63 0.69
CA ASP A 305 12.91 20.44 0.33
C ASP A 305 12.80 21.08 -1.06
N GLY A 306 11.62 21.62 -1.37
CA GLY A 306 11.36 22.35 -2.62
C GLY A 306 11.26 21.48 -3.88
N ARG A 307 11.29 20.15 -3.78
CA ARG A 307 11.16 19.24 -4.94
C ARG A 307 10.09 18.17 -4.74
N GLU A 308 9.60 17.66 -5.86
CA GLU A 308 8.77 16.45 -5.86
C GLU A 308 9.63 15.20 -5.79
N TRP A 309 9.13 14.18 -5.10
CA TRP A 309 9.74 12.86 -5.01
C TRP A 309 8.80 11.85 -5.66
N ASN A 310 9.08 11.54 -6.93
CA ASN A 310 8.23 10.74 -7.82
C ASN A 310 8.94 9.46 -8.29
N GLU A 311 9.92 8.97 -7.54
CA GLU A 311 10.72 7.83 -7.96
C GLU A 311 9.86 6.57 -7.97
N VAL A 312 10.13 5.72 -8.95
CA VAL A 312 9.48 4.43 -9.12
C VAL A 312 10.53 3.37 -9.47
N PRO A 313 10.30 2.09 -9.14
CA PRO A 313 11.19 1.02 -9.57
C PRO A 313 11.26 0.96 -11.10
N PRO A 314 12.41 0.58 -11.67
CA PRO A 314 12.50 0.31 -13.11
C PRO A 314 11.54 -0.84 -13.47
N CYS A 315 10.91 -0.79 -14.66
CA CYS A 315 10.10 -1.89 -15.17
C CYS A 315 10.96 -3.13 -15.43
#